data_AF-A0A820QF32-F1
#
_entry.id   AF-A0A820QF32-F1
#
_cell.length_a   1.000
_cell.length_b   1.000
_cell.length_c   1.000
_cell.angle_alpha   90.00
_cell.angle_beta   90.00
_cell.angle_gamma   90.00
#
_symmetry.space_group_name_H-M   'P 1'
#
loop_
_entity.id
_entity.type
_entity.pdbx_description
1 polymer ?
#
loop_
_entity_poly.entity_id
_entity_poly.type
_entity_poly.pdbx_seq_one_letter_code
_entity_poly.pdbx_strand_id
1 'polypeptide(L)'
;LFKSLRDDITNIDDSDLNDREKLKKHWATMRRCLKFQPLSLIRSYMGEKITFYFALCGFYNQMLIPPALVGLIIFIYGAASVTSDQPISDICGSYGESTYMCPRCDKTCPFWKLSDSCVYSKVVQRCYFFDNIYVVVDFDSIDFDENLESIRPDFENEAIIKGEKRLNPVTNRREPFILTSKRVPFFIIAAAVVLVTMAIICGTVFATVVYRVQIDYILKQTSAKQYSSIIVTVTSAIMNLICSVLLSQFYYWIARKLTDLELHKYQSKYDDSLTMKIYLFQFVNFYSSLFYIAFFKGRFDEYPSKYGEPSSKDFTEQCDPAGCFVELSIQFLIIMTGKQIVGNTVEFFFAICGSCACSCCNHDKNTKREQWEIDKDLNNFETTTLIDEYLELGSLLNVELKIKF
;
A
#
# COMPACT_ATOMS: atom_id res chain seq x y z
N LEU A 1 4.29 -5.18 35.18
CA LEU A 1 3.82 -5.64 33.85
C LEU A 1 4.25 -7.07 33.51
N PHE A 2 5.55 -7.41 33.49
CA PHE A 2 6.03 -8.77 33.16
C PHE A 2 5.55 -9.91 34.08
N LYS A 3 5.18 -9.61 35.34
CA LYS A 3 4.70 -10.62 36.29
C LYS A 3 3.26 -11.07 36.01
N SER A 4 2.41 -10.18 35.47
CA SER A 4 1.04 -10.51 35.04
C SER A 4 1.00 -11.36 33.76
N LEU A 5 2.10 -11.41 33.00
CA LEU A 5 2.23 -12.21 31.77
C LEU A 5 2.56 -13.69 32.03
N ARG A 6 2.97 -14.04 33.25
CA ARG A 6 3.29 -15.43 33.61
C ARG A 6 2.09 -16.21 34.14
N ASP A 7 1.16 -15.53 34.80
CA ASP A 7 0.10 -16.20 35.56
C ASP A 7 -1.10 -16.64 34.72
N ASP A 8 -1.27 -16.13 33.48
CA ASP A 8 -2.36 -16.56 32.57
C ASP A 8 -2.08 -17.90 31.85
N ILE A 9 -0.84 -18.43 31.92
CA ILE A 9 -0.45 -19.67 31.22
C ILE A 9 -0.61 -20.91 32.12
N THR A 10 -0.70 -20.75 33.44
CA THR A 10 -0.76 -21.87 34.39
C THR A 10 -2.18 -22.20 34.85
N ASN A 11 -3.13 -22.28 33.91
CA ASN A 11 -4.38 -23.00 34.19
C ASN A 11 -4.17 -24.48 33.86
N ILE A 12 -4.43 -25.32 34.85
CA ILE A 12 -4.26 -26.78 34.86
C ILE A 12 -5.03 -27.47 33.71
N ASP A 13 -5.95 -26.77 33.03
CA ASP A 13 -6.72 -27.25 31.87
C ASP A 13 -5.97 -27.23 30.53
N ASP A 14 -4.82 -26.55 30.41
CA ASP A 14 -4.08 -26.45 29.14
C ASP A 14 -2.86 -27.40 29.05
N SER A 15 -2.56 -28.21 30.08
CA SER A 15 -1.39 -29.12 30.07
C SER A 15 -1.48 -30.21 29.00
N ASP A 16 -2.69 -30.67 28.69
CA ASP A 16 -2.93 -31.80 27.79
C ASP A 16 -3.08 -31.37 26.32
N LEU A 17 -3.07 -30.06 26.04
CA LEU A 17 -3.27 -29.51 24.70
C LEU A 17 -1.95 -29.36 23.94
N ASN A 18 -1.98 -29.65 22.63
CA ASN A 18 -0.85 -29.43 21.75
C ASN A 18 -0.58 -27.91 21.60
N ASP A 19 0.69 -27.50 21.40
CA ASP A 19 1.05 -26.08 21.35
C ASP A 19 0.35 -25.32 20.21
N ARG A 20 0.09 -26.00 19.08
CA ARG A 20 -0.73 -25.49 17.98
C ARG A 20 -2.18 -25.22 18.42
N GLU A 21 -2.76 -26.09 19.25
CA GLU A 21 -4.13 -25.95 19.75
C GLU A 21 -4.23 -24.82 20.77
N LYS A 22 -3.23 -24.69 21.65
CA LYS A 22 -3.09 -23.55 22.56
C LYS A 22 -3.05 -22.22 21.78
N LEU A 23 -2.25 -22.14 20.72
CA LEU A 23 -2.18 -20.96 19.85
C LEU A 23 -3.52 -20.65 19.17
N LYS A 24 -4.22 -21.68 18.66
CA LYS A 24 -5.55 -21.49 18.05
C LYS A 24 -6.59 -20.98 19.05
N LYS A 25 -6.62 -21.55 20.27
CA LYS A 25 -7.57 -21.22 21.33
C LYS A 25 -7.36 -19.81 21.90
N HIS A 26 -6.10 -19.40 22.07
CA HIS A 26 -5.77 -18.16 22.77
C HIS A 26 -5.46 -16.98 21.85
N TRP A 27 -5.02 -17.21 20.61
CA TRP A 27 -4.55 -16.15 19.71
C TRP A 27 -5.22 -16.18 18.33
N ALA A 28 -5.12 -17.29 17.58
CA ALA A 28 -5.56 -17.36 16.17
C ALA A 28 -7.08 -17.57 16.00
N THR A 29 -7.90 -16.88 16.80
CA THR A 29 -9.36 -16.87 16.70
C THR A 29 -9.87 -15.42 16.70
N MET A 30 -10.75 -15.07 15.76
CA MET A 30 -11.29 -13.70 15.63
C MET A 30 -11.93 -13.14 16.91
N ARG A 31 -12.52 -14.00 17.76
CA ARG A 31 -13.10 -13.60 19.06
C ARG A 31 -12.07 -13.06 20.06
N ARG A 32 -10.78 -13.30 19.84
CA ARG A 32 -9.67 -12.94 20.74
C ARG A 32 -8.84 -11.76 20.21
N CYS A 33 -9.31 -11.03 19.19
CA CYS A 33 -8.55 -9.94 18.55
C CYS A 33 -8.17 -8.78 19.49
N LEU A 34 -8.93 -8.56 20.58
CA LEU A 34 -8.67 -7.51 21.56
C LEU A 34 -7.76 -7.95 22.72
N LYS A 35 -7.35 -9.22 22.79
CA LYS A 35 -6.41 -9.71 23.81
C LYS A 35 -4.96 -9.45 23.39
N PHE A 36 -4.09 -9.28 24.39
CA PHE A 36 -2.65 -9.22 24.15
C PHE A 36 -2.13 -10.51 23.51
N GLN A 37 -1.16 -10.37 22.62
CA GLN A 37 -0.58 -11.49 21.88
C GLN A 37 0.41 -12.28 22.76
N PRO A 38 0.34 -13.63 22.79
CA PRO A 38 1.26 -14.46 23.59
C PRO A 38 2.60 -14.68 22.87
N LEU A 39 3.46 -13.66 22.87
CA LEU A 39 4.74 -13.66 22.13
C LEU A 39 5.69 -14.80 22.54
N SER A 40 5.68 -15.23 23.81
CA SER A 40 6.52 -16.34 24.27
C SER A 40 6.12 -17.69 23.66
N LEU A 41 4.82 -17.93 23.47
CA LEU A 41 4.29 -19.16 22.88
C LEU A 41 4.50 -19.17 21.36
N ILE A 42 4.39 -18.01 20.71
CA ILE A 42 4.71 -17.86 19.29
C ILE A 42 6.21 -18.09 19.08
N ARG A 43 7.08 -17.57 19.96
CA ARG A 43 8.53 -17.80 19.89
C ARG A 43 8.91 -19.26 20.00
N SER A 44 8.31 -20.00 20.93
CA SER A 44 8.61 -21.42 21.10
C SER A 44 8.12 -22.28 19.93
N TYR A 45 7.02 -21.89 19.27
CA TYR A 45 6.41 -22.67 18.19
C TYR A 45 6.90 -22.28 16.78
N MET A 46 6.98 -20.98 16.47
CA MET A 46 7.32 -20.43 15.14
C MET A 46 8.76 -19.92 15.03
N GLY A 47 9.48 -19.79 16.15
CA GLY A 47 10.83 -19.22 16.19
C GLY A 47 10.87 -17.69 16.25
N GLU A 48 12.08 -17.14 16.28
CA GLU A 48 12.32 -15.73 16.60
C GLU A 48 11.94 -14.78 15.47
N LYS A 49 12.20 -15.14 14.20
CA LYS A 49 11.92 -14.29 13.04
C LYS A 49 10.44 -13.94 12.89
N ILE A 50 9.56 -14.92 13.02
CA ILE A 50 8.10 -14.75 12.93
C ILE A 50 7.57 -14.03 14.18
N THR A 51 8.15 -14.31 15.35
CA THR A 51 7.77 -13.62 16.59
C THR A 51 8.08 -12.13 16.52
N PHE A 52 9.21 -11.76 15.91
CA PHE A 52 9.56 -10.35 15.73
C PHE A 52 8.55 -9.61 14.85
N TYR A 53 8.10 -10.24 13.76
CA TYR A 53 7.02 -9.71 12.92
C TYR A 53 5.76 -9.43 13.73
N PHE A 54 5.25 -10.41 14.47
CA PHE A 54 4.03 -10.23 15.27
C PHE A 54 4.20 -9.23 16.42
N ALA A 55 5.39 -9.18 17.04
CA ALA A 55 5.71 -8.18 18.05
C ALA A 55 5.67 -6.76 17.46
N LEU A 56 6.24 -6.56 16.27
CA LEU A 56 6.20 -5.29 15.55
C LEU A 56 4.77 -4.90 15.18
N CYS A 57 3.98 -5.83 14.63
CA CYS A 57 2.56 -5.61 14.32
C CYS A 57 1.76 -5.24 15.57
N GLY A 58 2.00 -5.90 16.70
CA GLY A 58 1.36 -5.60 17.97
C GLY A 58 1.73 -4.21 18.50
N PHE A 59 3.01 -3.85 18.45
CA PHE A 59 3.49 -2.52 18.82
C PHE A 59 2.91 -1.43 17.92
N TYR A 60 2.91 -1.64 16.60
CA TYR A 60 2.36 -0.70 15.63
C TYR A 60 0.87 -0.44 15.88
N ASN A 61 0.07 -1.48 16.06
CA ASN A 61 -1.36 -1.34 16.38
C ASN A 61 -1.60 -0.57 17.69
N GLN A 62 -0.74 -0.75 18.72
CA GLN A 62 -0.84 0.00 19.96
C GLN A 62 -0.49 1.48 19.78
N MET A 63 0.54 1.77 19.00
CA MET A 63 0.95 3.15 18.69
C MET A 63 -0.03 3.88 17.78
N LEU A 64 -0.88 3.15 17.04
CA LEU A 64 -1.94 3.73 16.20
C LEU A 64 -3.17 4.17 17.01
N ILE A 65 -3.40 3.64 18.21
CA ILE A 65 -4.57 3.98 19.04
C ILE A 65 -4.60 5.47 19.42
N PRO A 66 -3.53 6.09 19.96
CA PRO A 66 -3.57 7.52 20.31
C PRO A 66 -3.81 8.45 19.11
N PRO A 67 -3.11 8.31 17.96
CA PRO A 67 -3.42 9.07 16.75
C PRO A 67 -4.86 8.88 16.26
N ALA A 68 -5.38 7.65 16.29
CA ALA A 68 -6.76 7.38 15.89
C ALA A 68 -7.79 8.07 16.81
N LEU A 69 -7.57 8.06 18.13
CA LEU A 69 -8.43 8.75 19.10
C LEU A 69 -8.41 10.27 18.90
N VAL A 70 -7.21 10.85 18.74
CA VAL A 70 -7.04 12.28 18.46
C VAL A 70 -7.72 12.65 17.14
N GLY A 71 -7.50 11.88 16.08
CA GLY A 71 -8.14 12.07 14.78
C GLY A 71 -9.67 11.99 14.85
N LEU A 72 -10.22 11.06 15.64
CA LEU A 72 -11.67 10.93 15.84
C LEU A 72 -12.26 12.13 16.59
N ILE A 73 -11.58 12.65 17.62
CA ILE A 73 -12.01 13.86 18.35
C ILE A 73 -12.01 15.08 17.42
N ILE A 74 -10.94 15.26 16.64
CA ILE A 74 -10.80 16.34 15.65
C ILE A 74 -11.90 16.24 14.58
N PHE A 75 -12.16 15.04 14.08
CA PHE A 75 -13.21 14.80 13.08
C PHE A 75 -14.62 15.13 13.62
N ILE A 76 -14.94 14.72 14.86
CA ILE A 76 -16.23 15.03 15.49
C ILE A 76 -16.38 16.53 15.70
N TYR A 77 -15.32 17.21 16.15
CA TYR A 77 -15.31 18.67 16.32
C TYR A 77 -15.53 19.40 14.99
N GLY A 78 -14.86 18.97 13.91
CA GLY A 78 -15.06 19.49 12.56
C GLY A 78 -16.49 19.28 12.07
N ALA A 79 -17.04 18.07 12.25
CA ALA A 79 -18.41 17.76 11.86
C ALA A 79 -19.46 18.60 12.60
N ALA A 80 -19.22 18.93 13.88
CA ALA A 80 -20.10 19.77 14.69
C ALA A 80 -20.03 21.27 14.33
N SER A 81 -18.88 21.74 13.84
CA SER A 81 -18.65 23.18 13.57
C SER A 81 -19.11 23.65 12.18
N VAL A 82 -19.33 22.72 11.23
CA VAL A 82 -19.68 22.97 9.82
C VAL A 82 -20.89 23.88 9.59
N THR A 83 -21.89 23.86 10.48
CA THR A 83 -23.09 24.72 10.32
C THR A 83 -22.87 26.17 10.73
N SER A 84 -21.75 26.46 11.39
CA SER A 84 -21.41 27.77 11.97
C SER A 84 -20.52 28.61 11.05
N ASP A 85 -19.94 27.99 10.02
CA ASP A 85 -18.89 28.60 9.22
C ASP A 85 -19.44 29.50 8.12
N GLN A 86 -19.06 30.77 8.19
CA GLN A 86 -19.41 31.83 7.25
C GLN A 86 -19.14 31.48 5.77
N PRO A 87 -17.99 30.89 5.36
CA PRO A 87 -17.75 30.56 3.95
C PRO A 87 -18.71 29.50 3.38
N ILE A 88 -19.17 28.53 4.17
CA ILE A 88 -20.16 27.55 3.71
C ILE A 88 -21.52 28.23 3.54
N SER A 89 -21.89 29.10 4.47
CA SER A 89 -23.12 29.90 4.38
C SER A 89 -23.11 30.83 3.16
N ASP A 90 -21.95 31.36 2.76
CA ASP A 90 -21.81 32.22 1.59
C ASP A 90 -21.94 31.44 0.27
N ILE A 91 -21.36 30.24 0.20
CA ILE A 91 -21.45 29.36 -0.99
C ILE A 91 -22.84 28.73 -1.14
N CYS A 92 -23.43 28.29 -0.02
CA CYS A 92 -24.74 27.62 -0.02
C CYS A 92 -25.93 28.59 0.12
N GLY A 93 -25.68 29.86 0.42
CA GLY A 93 -26.70 30.87 0.66
C GLY A 93 -27.08 31.66 -0.58
N SER A 94 -27.80 32.78 -0.36
CA SER A 94 -28.31 33.64 -1.43
C SER A 94 -27.22 34.20 -2.34
N TYR A 95 -26.02 34.45 -1.79
CA TYR A 95 -24.86 34.89 -2.55
C TYR A 95 -24.43 33.84 -3.60
N GLY A 96 -24.33 32.57 -3.21
CA GLY A 96 -24.02 31.46 -4.11
C GLY A 96 -25.07 31.21 -5.19
N GLU A 97 -26.35 31.47 -4.93
CA GLU A 97 -27.42 31.33 -5.94
C GLU A 97 -27.43 32.44 -6.99
N SER A 98 -26.94 33.63 -6.62
CA SER A 98 -26.88 34.83 -7.49
C SER A 98 -25.58 34.94 -8.30
N THR A 99 -24.55 34.17 -7.93
CA THR A 99 -23.23 34.23 -8.56
C THR A 99 -23.08 33.16 -9.65
N TYR A 100 -22.85 33.59 -10.88
CA TYR A 100 -22.58 32.73 -12.02
C TYR A 100 -21.07 32.54 -12.23
N MET A 101 -20.65 31.28 -12.36
CA MET A 101 -19.28 30.88 -12.65
C MET A 101 -19.06 30.68 -14.15
N CYS A 102 -17.84 30.97 -14.60
CA CYS A 102 -17.45 30.77 -16.00
C CYS A 102 -17.51 29.28 -16.37
N PRO A 103 -17.91 28.96 -17.62
CA PRO A 103 -17.88 27.59 -18.12
C PRO A 103 -16.44 27.07 -18.14
N ARG A 104 -16.25 25.83 -17.68
CA ARG A 104 -14.94 25.15 -17.65
C ARG A 104 -14.61 24.44 -18.97
N CYS A 105 -15.37 24.67 -20.04
CA CYS A 105 -15.15 24.05 -21.34
C CYS A 105 -15.49 24.99 -22.50
N ASP A 106 -14.83 24.76 -23.63
CA ASP A 106 -14.77 25.67 -24.78
C ASP A 106 -16.02 25.62 -25.67
N LYS A 107 -16.65 24.44 -25.84
CA LYS A 107 -17.83 24.28 -26.71
C LYS A 107 -19.01 23.70 -25.96
N THR A 108 -20.06 24.51 -25.81
CA THR A 108 -21.40 24.14 -25.27
C THR A 108 -21.50 23.82 -23.78
N CYS A 109 -20.66 24.42 -22.93
CA CYS A 109 -20.91 24.43 -21.48
C CYS A 109 -21.81 25.61 -21.08
N PRO A 110 -22.93 25.39 -20.37
CA PRO A 110 -23.67 26.50 -19.78
C PRO A 110 -22.90 27.11 -18.61
N PHE A 111 -23.12 28.40 -18.37
CA PHE A 111 -22.78 29.03 -17.09
C PHE A 111 -23.46 28.27 -15.95
N TRP A 112 -22.75 28.07 -14.85
CA TRP A 112 -23.21 27.28 -13.71
C TRP A 112 -23.19 28.13 -12.44
N LYS A 113 -24.00 27.78 -11.45
CA LYS A 113 -24.15 28.58 -10.23
C LYS A 113 -23.16 28.12 -9.16
N LEU A 114 -22.65 29.06 -8.37
CA LEU A 114 -21.74 28.73 -7.27
C LEU A 114 -22.40 27.82 -6.21
N SER A 115 -23.72 27.93 -6.02
CA SER A 115 -24.51 27.05 -5.16
C SER A 115 -24.44 25.57 -5.52
N ASP A 116 -24.13 25.21 -6.78
CA ASP A 116 -24.04 23.80 -7.22
C ASP A 116 -22.85 23.08 -6.54
N SER A 117 -21.79 23.83 -6.17
CA SER A 117 -20.65 23.35 -5.40
C SER A 117 -20.90 23.26 -3.88
N CYS A 118 -22.11 23.58 -3.40
CA CYS A 118 -22.43 23.58 -1.96
C CYS A 118 -22.21 22.21 -1.30
N VAL A 119 -22.62 21.12 -1.95
CA VAL A 119 -22.42 19.75 -1.44
C VAL A 119 -20.93 19.45 -1.30
N TYR A 120 -20.15 19.80 -2.31
CA TYR A 120 -18.71 19.62 -2.33
C TYR A 120 -18.02 20.48 -1.25
N SER A 121 -18.41 21.74 -1.09
CA SER A 121 -17.87 22.68 -0.09
C SER A 121 -18.12 22.23 1.36
N LYS A 122 -19.29 21.65 1.64
CA LYS A 122 -19.58 21.04 2.96
C LYS A 122 -18.68 19.84 3.27
N VAL A 123 -18.31 19.07 2.24
CA VAL A 123 -17.36 17.96 2.39
C VAL A 123 -15.95 18.51 2.62
N VAL A 124 -15.56 19.60 1.93
CA VAL A 124 -14.23 20.24 2.09
C VAL A 124 -14.00 20.73 3.51
N GLN A 125 -14.94 21.47 4.10
CA GLN A 125 -14.77 22.00 5.47
C GLN A 125 -14.56 20.89 6.51
N ARG A 126 -15.25 19.74 6.35
CA ARG A 126 -15.07 18.57 7.22
C ARG A 126 -13.66 17.98 7.14
N CYS A 127 -12.98 18.17 6.03
CA CYS A 127 -11.65 17.63 5.77
C CYS A 127 -10.52 18.67 5.99
N TYR A 128 -10.81 19.97 6.10
CA TYR A 128 -9.78 21.02 6.21
C TYR A 128 -9.12 21.14 7.61
N PHE A 129 -9.75 20.63 8.67
CA PHE A 129 -9.25 20.77 10.05
C PHE A 129 -8.12 19.77 10.42
N PHE A 130 -7.43 19.20 9.42
CA PHE A 130 -6.51 18.06 9.60
C PHE A 130 -5.03 18.42 9.75
N ASP A 131 -4.65 19.69 9.84
CA ASP A 131 -3.23 20.03 9.92
C ASP A 131 -2.70 20.27 11.35
N ASN A 132 -1.71 19.43 11.69
CA ASN A 132 -0.70 19.50 12.75
C ASN A 132 -0.96 18.74 14.06
N ILE A 133 -0.39 17.53 14.16
CA ILE A 133 0.12 16.95 15.42
C ILE A 133 1.24 15.94 15.09
N TYR A 134 2.41 16.10 15.73
CA TYR A 134 3.61 15.30 15.49
C TYR A 134 4.15 14.71 16.80
N VAL A 135 4.48 13.41 16.80
CA VAL A 135 5.31 12.75 17.82
C VAL A 135 6.27 11.80 17.11
N VAL A 136 7.57 11.89 17.43
CA VAL A 136 8.64 11.04 16.89
C VAL A 136 9.16 10.15 18.02
N VAL A 137 9.27 8.85 17.76
CA VAL A 137 9.94 7.88 18.64
C VAL A 137 11.04 7.21 17.82
N ASP A 138 12.29 7.38 18.27
CA ASP A 138 13.45 6.64 17.74
C ASP A 138 13.56 5.29 18.43
N PHE A 139 13.85 4.26 17.64
CA PHE A 139 14.21 2.93 18.12
C PHE A 139 15.61 2.58 17.62
N ASP A 140 16.55 2.51 18.54
CA ASP A 140 17.84 1.86 18.32
C ASP A 140 17.69 0.35 18.57
N SER A 141 17.87 -0.45 17.53
CA SER A 141 18.06 -1.89 17.65
C SER A 141 19.53 -2.24 17.45
N ILE A 142 20.07 -3.01 18.37
CA ILE A 142 21.45 -3.51 18.33
C ILE A 142 21.54 -4.60 17.25
N ASP A 143 22.37 -4.37 16.25
CA ASP A 143 22.69 -5.32 15.18
C ASP A 143 23.26 -6.62 15.78
N PHE A 144 22.60 -7.74 15.50
CA PHE A 144 23.16 -9.07 15.71
C PHE A 144 23.94 -9.47 14.45
N ASP A 145 25.22 -9.79 14.65
CA ASP A 145 26.26 -10.12 13.65
C ASP A 145 25.77 -10.82 12.35
N GLU A 146 25.96 -10.13 11.22
CA GLU A 146 25.71 -10.55 9.81
C GLU A 146 26.62 -11.72 9.33
N ASN A 147 27.45 -12.30 10.21
CA ASN A 147 28.69 -12.98 9.79
C ASN A 147 28.59 -14.49 9.51
N LEU A 148 27.40 -15.10 9.45
CA LEU A 148 27.23 -16.55 9.23
C LEU A 148 26.08 -16.92 8.26
N GLU A 149 25.85 -16.11 7.22
CA GLU A 149 24.90 -16.48 6.16
C GLU A 149 25.51 -17.48 5.16
N SER A 150 24.74 -18.53 4.84
CA SER A 150 25.08 -19.48 3.79
C SER A 150 24.99 -18.84 2.40
N ILE A 151 25.89 -19.21 1.50
CA ILE A 151 25.86 -18.78 0.10
C ILE A 151 24.63 -19.39 -0.59
N ARG A 152 23.96 -18.61 -1.46
CA ARG A 152 22.80 -19.08 -2.22
C ARG A 152 23.23 -20.19 -3.21
N PRO A 153 22.50 -21.32 -3.32
CA PRO A 153 22.86 -22.43 -4.20
C PRO A 153 22.93 -22.03 -5.67
N ASP A 154 22.06 -21.11 -6.14
CA ASP A 154 22.07 -20.62 -7.52
C ASP A 154 23.37 -19.89 -7.88
N PHE A 155 23.90 -19.11 -6.93
CA PHE A 155 25.19 -18.43 -7.09
C PHE A 155 26.35 -19.43 -7.10
N GLU A 156 26.31 -20.42 -6.21
CA GLU A 156 27.32 -21.47 -6.15
C GLU A 156 27.36 -22.29 -7.44
N ASN A 157 26.20 -22.72 -7.95
CA ASN A 157 26.09 -23.48 -9.20
C ASN A 157 26.69 -22.71 -10.38
N GLU A 158 26.33 -21.43 -10.53
CA GLU A 158 26.81 -20.60 -11.63
C GLU A 158 28.33 -20.33 -11.52
N ALA A 159 28.84 -20.14 -10.30
CA ALA A 159 30.27 -19.98 -10.07
C ALA A 159 31.06 -21.28 -10.33
N ILE A 160 30.49 -22.45 -10.02
CA ILE A 160 31.06 -23.76 -10.35
C ILE A 160 31.14 -23.94 -11.86
N ILE A 161 30.06 -23.64 -12.59
CA ILE A 161 30.02 -23.74 -14.07
C ILE A 161 31.09 -22.87 -14.72
N LYS A 162 31.30 -21.65 -14.20
CA LYS A 162 32.32 -20.73 -14.70
C LYS A 162 33.75 -21.08 -14.24
N GLY A 163 33.91 -22.01 -13.30
CA GLY A 163 35.20 -22.44 -12.76
C GLY A 163 35.92 -21.39 -11.91
N GLU A 164 35.24 -20.34 -11.47
CA GLU A 164 35.86 -19.20 -10.79
C GLU A 164 35.87 -19.42 -9.26
N LYS A 165 37.08 -19.58 -8.67
CA LYS A 165 37.29 -19.74 -7.21
C LYS A 165 38.31 -18.73 -6.71
N ARG A 166 38.04 -18.14 -5.53
CA ARG A 166 38.96 -17.22 -4.84
C ARG A 166 39.29 -17.77 -3.45
N LEU A 167 40.54 -17.59 -3.01
CA LEU A 167 40.93 -17.90 -1.64
C LEU A 167 40.47 -16.75 -0.74
N ASN A 168 39.66 -17.04 0.28
CA ASN A 168 39.26 -16.06 1.28
C ASN A 168 40.46 -15.76 2.20
N PRO A 169 40.91 -14.50 2.32
CA PRO A 169 42.10 -14.12 3.10
C PRO A 169 41.94 -14.34 4.61
N VAL A 170 40.71 -14.47 5.13
CA VAL A 170 40.44 -14.66 6.57
C VAL A 170 40.27 -16.14 6.91
N THR A 171 39.52 -16.89 6.09
CA THR A 171 39.18 -18.30 6.38
C THR A 171 40.12 -19.31 5.72
N ASN A 172 40.98 -18.88 4.79
CA ASN A 172 41.84 -19.73 3.97
C ASN A 172 41.09 -20.87 3.22
N ARG A 173 39.78 -20.71 3.00
CA ARG A 173 38.97 -21.64 2.22
C ARG A 173 38.80 -21.12 0.78
N ARG A 174 38.74 -22.04 -0.18
CA ARG A 174 38.41 -21.69 -1.58
C ARG A 174 36.90 -21.50 -1.68
N GLU A 175 36.47 -20.29 -1.98
CA GLU A 175 35.06 -19.94 -2.17
C GLU A 175 34.75 -19.69 -3.65
N PRO A 176 33.52 -20.00 -4.10
CA PRO A 176 33.03 -19.57 -5.40
C PRO A 176 33.01 -18.03 -5.47
N PHE A 177 33.61 -17.46 -6.52
CA PHE A 177 33.69 -16.01 -6.71
C PHE A 177 33.41 -15.66 -8.16
N ILE A 178 32.51 -14.72 -8.41
CA ILE A 178 32.21 -14.23 -9.77
C ILE A 178 32.74 -12.80 -9.90
N LEU A 179 33.50 -12.53 -10.97
CA LEU A 179 34.03 -11.19 -11.23
C LEU A 179 32.92 -10.15 -11.33
N THR A 180 33.01 -9.08 -10.54
CA THR A 180 32.03 -7.98 -10.53
C THR A 180 31.83 -7.38 -11.92
N SER A 181 32.90 -7.26 -12.73
CA SER A 181 32.84 -6.71 -14.09
C SER A 181 31.90 -7.50 -15.03
N LYS A 182 31.72 -8.81 -14.81
CA LYS A 182 30.80 -9.62 -15.59
C LYS A 182 29.34 -9.45 -15.14
N ARG A 183 29.12 -8.93 -13.93
CA ARG A 183 27.79 -8.66 -13.35
C ARG A 183 27.27 -7.25 -13.65
N VAL A 184 28.16 -6.29 -13.90
CA VAL A 184 27.81 -4.90 -14.29
C VAL A 184 26.75 -4.80 -15.39
N PRO A 185 26.82 -5.52 -16.53
CA PRO A 185 25.79 -5.41 -17.57
C PRO A 185 24.39 -5.83 -17.08
N PHE A 186 24.29 -6.84 -16.21
CA PHE A 186 23.02 -7.26 -15.64
C PHE A 186 22.43 -6.20 -14.71
N PHE A 187 23.25 -5.52 -13.92
CA PHE A 187 22.82 -4.37 -13.11
C PHE A 187 22.36 -3.19 -13.96
N ILE A 188 23.02 -2.92 -15.09
CA ILE A 188 22.61 -1.86 -16.03
C ILE A 188 21.26 -2.20 -16.66
N ILE A 189 21.08 -3.44 -17.14
CA ILE A 189 19.80 -3.90 -17.68
C ILE A 189 18.71 -3.79 -16.61
N ALA A 190 19.02 -4.20 -15.37
CA ALA A 190 18.09 -4.09 -14.26
C ALA A 190 17.66 -2.64 -13.99
N ALA A 191 18.61 -1.73 -13.86
CA ALA A 191 18.32 -0.31 -13.67
C ALA A 191 17.50 0.26 -14.83
N ALA A 192 17.83 -0.10 -16.08
CA ALA A 192 17.10 0.37 -17.26
C ALA A 192 15.64 -0.12 -17.26
N VAL A 193 15.40 -1.41 -16.97
CA VAL A 193 14.05 -1.97 -16.88
C VAL A 193 13.24 -1.27 -15.79
N VAL A 194 13.83 -1.06 -14.61
CA VAL A 194 13.18 -0.34 -13.51
C VAL A 194 12.79 1.07 -13.95
N LEU A 195 13.69 1.84 -14.56
CA LEU A 195 13.41 3.20 -15.05
C LEU A 195 12.29 3.23 -16.10
N VAL A 196 12.30 2.30 -17.06
CA VAL A 196 11.23 2.21 -18.08
C VAL A 196 9.89 1.91 -17.41
N THR A 197 9.84 0.99 -16.44
CA THR A 197 8.59 0.70 -15.72
C THR A 197 8.08 1.88 -14.90
N MET A 198 8.96 2.72 -14.34
CA MET A 198 8.54 3.96 -13.67
C MET A 198 7.94 4.96 -14.66
N ALA A 199 8.54 5.09 -15.85
CA ALA A 199 7.99 5.94 -16.90
C ALA A 199 6.60 5.46 -17.37
N ILE A 200 6.38 4.14 -17.45
CA ILE A 200 5.06 3.56 -17.76
C ILE A 200 4.03 3.97 -16.70
N ILE A 201 4.36 3.93 -15.40
CA ILE A 201 3.46 4.38 -14.33
C ILE A 201 3.13 5.88 -14.46
N CYS A 202 4.12 6.72 -14.73
CA CYS A 202 3.85 8.15 -14.99
C CYS A 202 2.91 8.33 -16.19
N GLY A 203 3.06 7.49 -17.22
CA GLY A 203 2.17 7.43 -18.38
C GLY A 203 0.75 6.98 -18.02
N THR A 204 0.58 6.02 -17.11
CA THR A 204 -0.77 5.61 -16.67
C THR A 204 -1.45 6.71 -15.87
N VAL A 205 -0.73 7.45 -15.03
CA VAL A 205 -1.28 8.64 -14.35
C VAL A 205 -1.77 9.65 -15.38
N PHE A 206 -0.96 9.96 -16.39
CA PHE A 206 -1.38 10.85 -17.48
C PHE A 206 -2.64 10.32 -18.19
N ALA A 207 -2.71 9.03 -18.49
CA ALA A 207 -3.90 8.41 -19.09
C ALA A 207 -5.16 8.55 -18.20
N THR A 208 -5.02 8.43 -16.87
CA THR A 208 -6.14 8.64 -15.95
C THR A 208 -6.61 10.10 -15.91
N VAL A 209 -5.71 11.06 -16.06
CA VAL A 209 -6.05 12.50 -16.17
C VAL A 209 -6.84 12.77 -17.44
N VAL A 210 -6.37 12.22 -18.56
CA VAL A 210 -7.07 12.30 -19.85
C VAL A 210 -8.50 11.78 -19.68
N TYR A 211 -8.66 10.56 -19.13
CA TYR A 211 -9.97 9.97 -18.84
C TYR A 211 -10.90 10.88 -18.01
N ARG A 212 -10.37 11.54 -16.97
CA ARG A 212 -11.14 12.47 -16.12
C ARG A 212 -11.71 13.63 -16.94
N VAL A 213 -10.89 14.23 -17.79
CA VAL A 213 -11.30 15.36 -18.63
C VAL A 213 -12.43 14.95 -19.58
N GLN A 214 -12.37 13.76 -20.19
CA GLN A 214 -13.45 13.31 -21.08
C GLN A 214 -14.75 13.00 -20.34
N ILE A 215 -14.69 12.31 -19.20
CA ILE A 215 -15.90 11.95 -18.45
C ILE A 215 -16.57 13.18 -17.84
N ASP A 216 -15.79 14.12 -17.32
CA ASP A 216 -16.33 15.36 -16.76
C ASP A 216 -17.02 16.21 -17.85
N TYR A 217 -16.44 16.27 -19.06
CA TYR A 217 -17.09 16.90 -20.21
C TYR A 217 -18.46 16.27 -20.52
N ILE A 218 -18.54 14.93 -20.57
CA ILE A 218 -19.79 14.21 -20.86
C ILE A 218 -20.82 14.43 -19.76
N LEU A 219 -20.44 14.31 -18.48
CA LEU A 219 -21.36 14.43 -17.36
C LEU A 219 -21.92 15.85 -17.19
N LYS A 220 -21.13 16.88 -17.49
CA LYS A 220 -21.59 18.28 -17.49
C LYS A 220 -22.65 18.59 -18.54
N GLN A 221 -22.81 17.75 -19.56
CA GLN A 221 -23.89 17.86 -20.54
C GLN A 221 -25.21 17.22 -20.07
N THR A 222 -25.16 16.31 -19.09
CA THR A 222 -26.34 15.61 -18.56
C THR A 222 -27.05 16.38 -17.44
N SER A 223 -28.17 15.86 -16.93
CA SER A 223 -28.88 16.44 -15.77
C SER A 223 -28.17 16.24 -14.43
N ALA A 224 -27.09 15.44 -14.37
CA ALA A 224 -26.36 15.11 -13.15
C ALA A 224 -25.20 16.08 -12.82
N LYS A 225 -25.25 17.32 -13.30
CA LYS A 225 -24.13 18.29 -13.22
C LYS A 225 -23.65 18.55 -11.79
N GLN A 226 -24.57 18.59 -10.82
CA GLN A 226 -24.27 18.81 -9.41
C GLN A 226 -23.38 17.72 -8.78
N TYR A 227 -23.40 16.50 -9.33
CA TYR A 227 -22.60 15.38 -8.85
C TYR A 227 -21.38 15.05 -9.74
N SER A 228 -21.17 15.81 -10.83
CA SER A 228 -20.13 15.52 -11.83
C SER A 228 -18.75 15.35 -11.21
N SER A 229 -18.32 16.31 -10.38
CA SER A 229 -16.99 16.31 -9.74
C SER A 229 -16.78 15.09 -8.82
N ILE A 230 -17.78 14.74 -8.00
CA ILE A 230 -17.70 13.58 -7.10
C ILE A 230 -17.66 12.28 -7.91
N ILE A 231 -18.55 12.14 -8.91
CA ILE A 231 -18.62 10.92 -9.73
C ILE A 231 -17.32 10.71 -10.50
N VAL A 232 -16.77 11.74 -11.16
CA VAL A 232 -15.50 11.66 -11.90
C VAL A 232 -14.33 11.29 -10.99
N THR A 233 -14.29 11.87 -9.79
CA THR A 233 -13.25 11.57 -8.81
C THR A 233 -13.32 10.12 -8.35
N VAL A 234 -14.51 9.62 -8.02
CA VAL A 234 -14.70 8.24 -7.56
C VAL A 234 -14.39 7.23 -8.68
N THR A 235 -14.92 7.43 -9.89
CA THR A 235 -14.70 6.50 -11.01
C THR A 235 -13.23 6.44 -11.42
N SER A 236 -12.56 7.58 -11.48
CA SER A 236 -11.12 7.63 -11.80
C SER A 236 -10.25 7.04 -10.70
N ALA A 237 -10.60 7.22 -9.42
CA ALA A 237 -9.88 6.58 -8.31
C ALA A 237 -10.02 5.05 -8.34
N ILE A 238 -11.21 4.52 -8.68
CA ILE A 238 -11.44 3.09 -8.86
C ILE A 238 -10.65 2.55 -10.06
N MET A 239 -10.68 3.24 -11.20
CA MET A 239 -9.89 2.85 -12.38
C MET A 239 -8.40 2.83 -12.06
N ASN A 240 -7.90 3.86 -11.38
CA ASN A 240 -6.51 3.94 -10.96
C ASN A 240 -6.14 2.80 -9.99
N LEU A 241 -7.03 2.45 -9.04
CA LEU A 241 -6.84 1.31 -8.13
C LEU A 241 -6.74 -0.02 -8.91
N ILE A 242 -7.66 -0.28 -9.84
CA ILE A 242 -7.67 -1.51 -10.64
C ILE A 242 -6.37 -1.61 -11.45
N CYS A 243 -5.99 -0.54 -12.17
CA CYS A 243 -4.73 -0.50 -12.91
C CYS A 243 -3.53 -0.71 -11.99
N SER A 244 -3.52 -0.07 -10.82
CA SER A 244 -2.44 -0.16 -9.85
C SER A 244 -2.27 -1.58 -9.31
N VAL A 245 -3.35 -2.29 -9.01
CA VAL A 245 -3.32 -3.70 -8.54
C VAL A 245 -2.76 -4.60 -9.64
N LEU A 246 -3.26 -4.49 -10.87
CA LEU A 246 -2.81 -5.30 -12.00
C LEU A 246 -1.32 -5.08 -12.32
N LEU A 247 -0.89 -3.81 -12.37
CA LEU A 247 0.51 -3.46 -12.62
C LEU A 247 1.44 -3.92 -11.50
N SER A 248 0.98 -3.90 -10.24
CA SER A 248 1.79 -4.37 -9.10
C SER A 248 2.06 -5.88 -9.17
N GLN A 249 1.05 -6.68 -9.54
CA GLN A 249 1.21 -8.12 -9.70
C GLN A 249 2.18 -8.47 -10.85
N PHE A 250 2.04 -7.77 -11.98
CA PHE A 250 2.92 -7.94 -13.11
C PHE A 250 4.37 -7.53 -12.80
N TYR A 251 4.55 -6.39 -12.11
CA TYR A 251 5.88 -5.91 -11.75
C TYR A 251 6.58 -6.81 -10.74
N TYR A 252 5.86 -7.40 -9.79
CA TYR A 252 6.44 -8.36 -8.85
C TYR A 252 7.11 -9.54 -9.58
N TRP A 253 6.47 -10.06 -10.64
CA TRP A 253 7.07 -11.09 -11.49
C TRP A 253 8.35 -10.59 -12.21
N ILE A 254 8.33 -9.37 -12.75
CA ILE A 254 9.50 -8.75 -13.38
C ILE A 254 10.63 -8.58 -12.36
N ALA A 255 10.35 -8.03 -11.17
CA ALA A 255 11.33 -7.73 -10.14
C ALA A 255 12.04 -8.99 -9.66
N ARG A 256 11.32 -10.11 -9.50
CA ARG A 256 11.93 -11.41 -9.19
C ARG A 256 12.86 -11.88 -10.30
N LYS A 257 12.39 -11.90 -11.56
CA LYS A 257 13.21 -12.29 -12.71
C LYS A 257 14.46 -11.42 -12.87
N LEU A 258 14.33 -10.13 -12.62
CA LEU A 258 15.44 -9.19 -12.71
C LEU A 258 16.47 -9.41 -11.61
N THR A 259 16.01 -9.67 -10.38
CA THR A 259 16.91 -9.91 -9.24
C THR A 259 17.58 -11.28 -9.33
N ASP A 260 16.92 -12.28 -9.92
CA ASP A 260 17.55 -13.56 -10.27
C ASP A 260 18.68 -13.37 -11.30
N LEU A 261 18.49 -12.50 -12.30
CA LEU A 261 19.53 -12.16 -13.30
C LEU A 261 20.73 -11.42 -12.70
N GLU A 262 20.55 -10.64 -11.63
CA GLU A 262 21.64 -9.95 -10.93
C GLU A 262 22.55 -10.91 -10.16
N LEU A 263 22.06 -12.11 -9.84
CA LEU A 263 22.80 -13.23 -9.23
C LEU A 263 23.57 -12.83 -7.95
N HIS A 264 22.84 -12.48 -6.89
CA HIS A 264 23.43 -12.12 -5.59
C HIS A 264 24.04 -13.32 -4.86
N LYS A 265 25.14 -13.08 -4.12
CA LYS A 265 25.89 -14.13 -3.38
C LYS A 265 25.13 -14.64 -2.16
N TYR A 266 24.49 -13.73 -1.44
CA TYR A 266 23.79 -13.98 -0.17
C TYR A 266 22.30 -13.74 -0.32
N GLN A 267 21.51 -14.44 0.49
CA GLN A 267 20.06 -14.30 0.49
C GLN A 267 19.64 -12.91 0.98
N SER A 268 20.29 -12.35 2.02
CA SER A 268 20.03 -10.98 2.47
C SER A 268 20.19 -9.96 1.33
N LYS A 269 21.30 -10.01 0.57
CA LYS A 269 21.52 -9.06 -0.54
C LYS A 269 20.55 -9.24 -1.70
N TYR A 270 20.09 -10.47 -1.94
CA TYR A 270 19.01 -10.73 -2.89
C TYR A 270 17.71 -10.08 -2.42
N ASP A 271 17.35 -10.31 -1.16
CA ASP A 271 16.11 -9.82 -0.55
C ASP A 271 16.12 -8.29 -0.42
N ASP A 272 17.22 -7.66 -0.01
CA ASP A 272 17.41 -6.20 0.03
C ASP A 272 17.18 -5.57 -1.35
N SER A 273 17.80 -6.16 -2.38
CA SER A 273 17.72 -5.65 -3.74
C SER A 273 16.32 -5.83 -4.33
N LEU A 274 15.66 -6.98 -4.08
CA LEU A 274 14.29 -7.23 -4.50
C LEU A 274 13.32 -6.25 -3.81
N THR A 275 13.46 -6.09 -2.50
CA THR A 275 12.66 -5.19 -1.66
C THR A 275 12.77 -3.76 -2.15
N MET A 276 13.99 -3.26 -2.40
CA MET A 276 14.20 -1.90 -2.92
C MET A 276 13.51 -1.67 -4.26
N LYS A 277 13.57 -2.63 -5.20
CA LYS A 277 12.91 -2.51 -6.51
C LYS A 277 11.38 -2.47 -6.37
N ILE A 278 10.82 -3.41 -5.60
CA ILE A 278 9.37 -3.48 -5.35
C ILE A 278 8.88 -2.21 -4.65
N TYR A 279 9.60 -1.77 -3.62
CA TYR A 279 9.27 -0.57 -2.87
C TYR A 279 9.27 0.68 -3.74
N LEU A 280 10.31 0.90 -4.55
CA LEU A 280 10.36 2.05 -5.47
C LEU A 280 9.18 2.05 -6.43
N PHE A 281 8.83 0.88 -6.97
CA PHE A 281 7.71 0.75 -7.89
C PHE A 281 6.38 1.06 -7.21
N GLN A 282 6.15 0.46 -6.04
CA GLN A 282 4.94 0.69 -5.26
C GLN A 282 4.82 2.16 -4.83
N PHE A 283 5.94 2.80 -4.48
CA PHE A 283 6.00 4.21 -4.13
C PHE A 283 5.53 5.08 -5.31
N VAL A 284 6.12 4.93 -6.50
CA VAL A 284 5.71 5.72 -7.67
C VAL A 284 4.25 5.42 -8.04
N ASN A 285 3.84 4.14 -8.03
CA ASN A 285 2.47 3.75 -8.38
C ASN A 285 1.40 4.33 -7.43
N PHE A 286 1.65 4.32 -6.13
CA PHE A 286 0.70 4.83 -5.14
C PHE A 286 0.64 6.36 -5.15
N TYR A 287 1.80 7.02 -5.10
CA TYR A 287 1.85 8.46 -4.84
C TYR A 287 1.78 9.33 -6.10
N SER A 288 2.14 8.84 -7.29
CA SER A 288 2.20 9.71 -8.49
C SER A 288 0.85 10.38 -8.81
N SER A 289 -0.24 9.63 -8.64
CA SER A 289 -1.60 10.16 -8.85
C SER A 289 -2.00 11.21 -7.81
N LEU A 290 -1.52 11.08 -6.57
CA LEU A 290 -1.75 12.04 -5.48
C LEU A 290 -0.89 13.30 -5.67
N PHE A 291 0.39 13.13 -6.02
CA PHE A 291 1.30 14.23 -6.35
C PHE A 291 0.77 15.09 -7.50
N TYR A 292 0.20 14.46 -8.53
CA TYR A 292 -0.43 15.18 -9.63
C TYR A 292 -1.55 16.10 -9.13
N ILE A 293 -2.49 15.59 -8.33
CA ILE A 293 -3.64 16.36 -7.84
C ILE A 293 -3.21 17.47 -6.88
N ALA A 294 -2.25 17.19 -6.00
CA ALA A 294 -1.79 18.16 -5.01
C ALA A 294 -0.99 19.33 -5.63
N PHE A 295 -0.13 19.06 -6.62
CA PHE A 295 0.85 20.04 -7.09
C PHE A 295 0.61 20.58 -8.50
N PHE A 296 -0.05 19.81 -9.37
CA PHE A 296 -0.18 20.13 -10.81
C PHE A 296 -1.61 20.50 -11.21
N LYS A 297 -2.63 19.90 -10.59
CA LYS A 297 -4.04 20.21 -10.89
C LYS A 297 -4.39 21.64 -10.48
N GLY A 298 -5.02 22.40 -11.38
CA GLY A 298 -5.49 23.77 -11.16
C GLY A 298 -4.40 24.86 -11.04
N ARG A 299 -3.10 24.54 -11.20
CA ARG A 299 -2.01 25.53 -11.10
C ARG A 299 -1.60 26.17 -12.42
N PHE A 300 -1.87 25.51 -13.54
CA PHE A 300 -1.48 26.00 -14.88
C PHE A 300 -2.64 26.62 -15.66
N ASP A 301 -3.71 27.00 -14.95
CA ASP A 301 -4.88 27.63 -15.56
C ASP A 301 -4.56 29.09 -15.92
N GLU A 302 -4.67 29.43 -17.21
CA GLU A 302 -4.65 30.81 -17.68
C GLU A 302 -6.02 31.47 -17.45
N TYR A 303 -6.04 32.77 -17.17
CA TYR A 303 -7.31 33.50 -17.03
C TYR A 303 -8.07 33.51 -18.36
N PRO A 304 -9.41 33.42 -18.35
CA PRO A 304 -10.19 33.42 -19.59
C PRO A 304 -9.87 34.66 -20.43
N SER A 305 -9.42 34.44 -21.67
CA SER A 305 -9.07 35.50 -22.60
C SER A 305 -10.29 36.37 -22.91
N LYS A 306 -10.07 37.69 -22.91
CA LYS A 306 -11.11 38.72 -23.16
C LYS A 306 -11.75 38.63 -24.55
N TYR A 307 -11.17 37.85 -25.46
CA TYR A 307 -11.56 37.76 -26.88
C TYR A 307 -12.15 36.42 -27.32
N GLY A 308 -12.36 35.45 -26.42
CA GLY A 308 -13.04 34.19 -26.76
C GLY A 308 -12.35 33.38 -27.88
N GLU A 309 -11.08 33.66 -28.17
CA GLU A 309 -10.28 32.79 -29.03
C GLU A 309 -9.88 31.56 -28.23
N PRO A 310 -10.16 30.34 -28.75
CA PRO A 310 -9.83 29.10 -28.08
C PRO A 310 -8.30 28.99 -28.02
N SER A 311 -7.75 29.02 -26.81
CA SER A 311 -6.33 28.72 -26.64
C SER A 311 -6.21 27.21 -26.71
N SER A 312 -5.23 26.69 -27.45
CA SER A 312 -4.93 25.25 -27.51
C SER A 312 -4.57 24.63 -26.14
N LYS A 313 -4.57 25.43 -25.07
CA LYS A 313 -4.33 25.10 -23.67
C LYS A 313 -5.60 24.94 -22.81
N ASP A 314 -6.81 25.09 -23.35
CA ASP A 314 -8.08 24.94 -22.61
C ASP A 314 -8.42 23.49 -22.16
N PHE A 315 -7.42 22.59 -22.20
CA PHE A 315 -7.49 21.19 -21.77
C PHE A 315 -7.01 20.98 -20.32
N THR A 316 -6.65 22.04 -19.59
CA THR A 316 -6.15 21.91 -18.21
C THR A 316 -7.28 21.59 -17.24
N GLU A 317 -7.03 20.63 -16.36
CA GLU A 317 -8.00 20.16 -15.37
C GLU A 317 -8.17 21.21 -14.25
N GLN A 318 -9.32 21.86 -14.23
CA GLN A 318 -9.65 22.90 -13.23
C GLN A 318 -10.16 22.28 -11.92
N CYS A 319 -9.73 22.86 -10.80
CA CYS A 319 -10.28 22.52 -9.48
C CYS A 319 -11.73 23.02 -9.32
N ASP A 320 -12.47 22.43 -8.38
CA ASP A 320 -13.70 23.02 -7.89
C ASP A 320 -13.40 24.35 -7.14
N PRO A 321 -14.29 25.35 -7.10
CA PRO A 321 -14.07 26.60 -6.35
C PRO A 321 -13.84 26.40 -4.86
N ALA A 322 -14.24 25.27 -4.27
CA ALA A 322 -13.87 24.92 -2.90
C ALA A 322 -12.49 24.24 -2.78
N GLY A 323 -11.79 24.02 -3.89
CA GLY A 323 -10.44 23.42 -3.96
C GLY A 323 -10.43 21.95 -4.37
N CYS A 324 -9.23 21.40 -4.60
CA CYS A 324 -9.02 20.00 -4.98
C CYS A 324 -8.75 19.04 -3.80
N PHE A 325 -8.78 19.55 -2.56
CA PHE A 325 -8.40 18.78 -1.37
C PHE A 325 -9.33 17.59 -1.10
N VAL A 326 -10.63 17.72 -1.38
CA VAL A 326 -11.58 16.62 -1.21
C VAL A 326 -11.36 15.53 -2.24
N GLU A 327 -11.00 15.90 -3.47
CA GLU A 327 -10.64 14.89 -4.47
C GLU A 327 -9.40 14.10 -4.07
N LEU A 328 -8.39 14.79 -3.55
CA LEU A 328 -7.18 14.17 -2.99
C LEU A 328 -7.53 13.21 -1.84
N SER A 329 -8.39 13.66 -0.93
CA SER A 329 -8.82 12.89 0.25
C SER A 329 -9.63 11.65 -0.13
N ILE A 330 -10.58 11.77 -1.07
CA ILE A 330 -11.38 10.65 -1.59
C ILE A 330 -10.46 9.64 -2.29
N GLN A 331 -9.52 10.11 -3.11
CA GLN A 331 -8.60 9.23 -3.80
C GLN A 331 -7.68 8.49 -2.85
N PHE A 332 -7.11 9.19 -1.87
CA PHE A 332 -6.30 8.59 -0.83
C PHE A 332 -7.07 7.51 -0.07
N LEU A 333 -8.30 7.80 0.35
CA LEU A 333 -9.17 6.85 1.05
C LEU A 333 -9.47 5.60 0.21
N ILE A 334 -9.81 5.78 -1.07
CA ILE A 334 -10.14 4.68 -1.99
C ILE A 334 -8.91 3.80 -2.23
N ILE A 335 -7.72 4.38 -2.43
CA ILE A 335 -6.52 3.60 -2.70
C ILE A 335 -6.09 2.83 -1.44
N MET A 336 -6.06 3.48 -0.26
CA MET A 336 -5.69 2.83 1.00
C MET A 336 -6.66 1.70 1.38
N THR A 337 -7.96 2.01 1.42
CA THR A 337 -8.98 1.03 1.82
C THR A 337 -9.11 -0.06 0.77
N GLY A 338 -9.07 0.31 -0.51
CA GLY A 338 -9.22 -0.62 -1.63
C GLY A 338 -8.09 -1.63 -1.71
N LYS A 339 -6.84 -1.20 -1.53
CA LYS A 339 -5.70 -2.14 -1.47
C LYS A 339 -5.83 -3.13 -0.32
N GLN A 340 -6.16 -2.66 0.89
CA GLN A 340 -6.32 -3.55 2.05
C GLN A 340 -7.44 -4.57 1.83
N ILE A 341 -8.58 -4.14 1.28
CA ILE A 341 -9.69 -5.04 0.97
C ILE A 341 -9.25 -6.08 -0.05
N VAL A 342 -8.60 -5.68 -1.14
CA VAL A 342 -8.16 -6.61 -2.19
C VAL A 342 -7.14 -7.60 -1.65
N GLY A 343 -6.13 -7.14 -0.89
CA GLY A 343 -5.11 -8.00 -0.27
C GLY A 343 -5.74 -9.07 0.64
N ASN A 344 -6.47 -8.62 1.66
CA ASN A 344 -7.16 -9.51 2.60
C ASN A 344 -8.10 -10.50 1.89
N THR A 345 -8.77 -10.05 0.83
CA THR A 345 -9.70 -10.89 0.05
C THR A 345 -8.95 -11.95 -0.74
N VAL A 346 -7.85 -11.59 -1.41
CA VAL A 346 -7.01 -12.53 -2.18
C VAL A 346 -6.40 -13.59 -1.25
N GLU A 347 -5.88 -13.20 -0.10
CA GLU A 347 -5.32 -14.14 0.90
C GLU A 347 -6.37 -15.11 1.41
N PHE A 348 -7.56 -14.60 1.75
CA PHE A 348 -8.67 -15.42 2.22
C PHE A 348 -9.09 -16.44 1.15
N PHE A 349 -9.22 -16.01 -0.11
CA PHE A 349 -9.56 -16.92 -1.20
C PHE A 349 -8.44 -17.90 -1.53
N PHE A 350 -7.16 -17.47 -1.46
CA PHE A 350 -6.02 -18.35 -1.69
C PHE A 350 -5.94 -19.47 -0.63
N ALA A 351 -6.16 -19.13 0.64
CA ALA A 351 -6.19 -20.10 1.74
C ALA A 351 -7.33 -21.11 1.60
N ILE A 352 -8.53 -20.66 1.20
CA ILE A 352 -9.69 -21.55 0.98
C ILE A 352 -9.49 -22.42 -0.26
N CYS A 353 -9.01 -21.86 -1.36
CA CYS A 353 -8.84 -22.58 -2.62
C CYS A 353 -7.79 -23.70 -2.48
N GLY A 354 -6.67 -23.45 -1.79
CA GLY A 354 -5.68 -24.49 -1.47
C GLY A 354 -6.26 -25.63 -0.63
N SER A 355 -7.11 -25.29 0.35
CA SER A 355 -7.76 -26.28 1.21
C SER A 355 -8.84 -27.11 0.48
N CYS A 356 -9.62 -26.46 -0.39
CA CYS A 356 -10.68 -27.11 -1.17
C CYS A 356 -10.13 -27.97 -2.32
N ALA A 357 -9.05 -27.54 -2.99
CA ALA A 357 -8.42 -28.29 -4.07
C ALA A 357 -7.86 -29.64 -3.57
N CYS A 358 -7.20 -29.66 -2.40
CA CYS A 358 -6.71 -30.89 -1.78
C CYS A 358 -7.85 -31.80 -1.29
N SER A 359 -8.96 -31.24 -0.79
CA SER A 359 -10.11 -32.03 -0.33
C SER A 359 -10.88 -32.70 -1.48
N CYS A 360 -10.81 -32.19 -2.70
CA CYS A 360 -11.43 -32.79 -3.90
C CYS A 360 -10.57 -33.89 -4.55
N CYS A 361 -9.24 -33.87 -4.35
CA CYS A 361 -8.33 -34.87 -4.92
C CYS A 361 -8.23 -36.17 -4.11
N ASN A 362 -8.77 -36.21 -2.88
CA ASN A 362 -8.54 -37.31 -1.95
C ASN A 362 -9.86 -38.04 -1.61
N HIS A 363 -10.18 -39.03 -2.45
CA HIS A 363 -11.44 -39.78 -2.43
C HIS A 363 -11.41 -41.05 -1.56
N ASP A 364 -10.54 -41.12 -0.55
CA ASP A 364 -10.49 -42.25 0.39
C ASP A 364 -10.58 -41.75 1.84
N LYS A 365 -11.78 -41.89 2.43
CA LYS A 365 -12.13 -41.37 3.77
C LYS A 365 -11.84 -42.35 4.91
N ASN A 366 -11.34 -43.56 4.61
CA ASN A 366 -11.25 -44.64 5.60
C ASN A 366 -9.82 -45.03 6.04
N THR A 367 -8.78 -44.43 5.48
CA THR A 367 -7.39 -44.66 5.90
C THR A 367 -6.93 -43.62 6.92
N LYS A 368 -6.46 -44.06 8.09
CA LYS A 368 -5.72 -43.20 9.01
C LYS A 368 -4.48 -42.69 8.27
N ARG A 369 -4.39 -41.39 8.06
CA ARG A 369 -3.22 -40.74 7.48
C ARG A 369 -2.22 -40.40 8.56
N GLU A 370 -0.95 -40.49 8.20
CA GLU A 370 0.14 -40.04 9.06
C GLU A 370 0.22 -38.50 9.03
N GLN A 371 0.72 -37.90 10.11
CA GLN A 371 0.73 -36.44 10.26
C GLN A 371 1.52 -35.73 9.14
N TRP A 372 2.63 -36.32 8.68
CA TRP A 372 3.46 -35.74 7.61
C TRP A 372 2.75 -35.74 6.24
N GLU A 373 1.79 -36.66 6.01
CA GLU A 373 0.98 -36.66 4.78
C GLU A 373 0.00 -35.49 4.78
N ILE A 374 -0.59 -35.20 5.94
CA ILE A 374 -1.48 -34.06 6.14
C ILE A 374 -0.71 -32.74 5.98
N ASP A 375 0.49 -32.66 6.56
CA ASP A 375 1.29 -31.44 6.51
C ASP A 375 1.88 -31.19 5.10
N LYS A 376 2.09 -32.25 4.30
CA LYS A 376 2.50 -32.13 2.89
C LYS A 376 1.41 -31.52 1.99
N ASP A 377 0.14 -31.73 2.34
CA ASP A 377 -1.00 -31.16 1.61
C ASP A 377 -1.21 -29.66 1.89
N LEU A 378 -0.46 -29.07 2.85
CA LEU A 378 -0.49 -27.64 3.16
C LEU A 378 0.35 -26.83 2.15
N ASN A 379 0.01 -25.55 2.00
CA ASN A 379 0.81 -24.63 1.19
C ASN A 379 2.22 -24.46 1.80
N ASN A 380 3.25 -24.52 0.95
CA ASN A 380 4.63 -24.27 1.38
C ASN A 380 4.80 -22.81 1.83
N PHE A 381 5.48 -22.62 2.95
CA PHE A 381 5.90 -21.31 3.44
C PHE A 381 7.27 -20.95 2.83
N GLU A 382 7.29 -20.05 1.85
CA GLU A 382 8.55 -19.49 1.32
C GLU A 382 9.00 -18.30 2.18
N THR A 383 10.32 -18.14 2.41
CA THR A 383 10.87 -16.99 3.18
C THR A 383 10.54 -15.63 2.58
N THR A 384 10.25 -15.57 1.28
CA THR A 384 9.76 -14.39 0.55
C THR A 384 8.39 -13.92 1.04
N THR A 385 7.55 -14.82 1.54
CA THR A 385 6.20 -14.45 2.04
C THR A 385 6.26 -13.49 3.23
N LEU A 386 7.25 -13.66 4.12
CA LEU A 386 7.44 -12.75 5.25
C LEU A 386 7.86 -11.35 4.79
N ILE A 387 8.63 -11.24 3.71
CA ILE A 387 9.03 -9.95 3.12
C ILE A 387 7.80 -9.25 2.53
N ASP A 388 6.93 -9.99 1.84
CA ASP A 388 5.70 -9.43 1.30
C ASP A 388 4.80 -8.87 2.43
N GLU A 389 4.68 -9.58 3.56
CA GLU A 389 3.98 -9.13 4.77
C GLU A 389 4.61 -7.85 5.39
N TYR A 390 5.95 -7.79 5.51
CA TYR A 390 6.64 -6.60 5.98
C TYR A 390 6.52 -5.42 5.00
N LEU A 391 6.49 -5.68 3.69
CA LEU A 391 6.30 -4.67 2.66
C LEU A 391 4.89 -4.09 2.73
N GLU A 392 3.88 -4.89 3.01
CA GLU A 392 2.53 -4.40 3.25
C GLU A 392 2.49 -3.46 4.46
N LEU A 393 3.03 -3.91 5.61
CA LEU A 393 3.13 -3.09 6.82
C LEU A 393 3.94 -1.80 6.58
N GLY A 394 5.07 -1.90 5.86
CA GLY A 394 5.94 -0.76 5.54
C GLY A 394 5.33 0.20 4.53
N SER A 395 4.49 -0.28 3.61
CA SER A 395 3.74 0.56 2.68
C SER A 395 2.64 1.36 3.40
N LEU A 396 1.95 0.74 4.36
CA LEU A 396 1.01 1.40 5.26
C LEU A 396 1.73 2.44 6.15
N LEU A 397 2.88 2.07 6.72
CA LEU A 397 3.70 2.96 7.55
C LEU A 397 4.23 4.17 6.76
N ASN A 398 4.67 3.99 5.51
CA ASN A 398 5.14 5.10 4.68
C ASN A 398 4.03 6.09 4.32
N VAL A 399 2.79 5.59 4.20
CA VAL A 399 1.61 6.43 3.97
C VAL A 399 1.30 7.30 5.19
N GLU A 400 1.47 6.76 6.40
CA GLU A 400 1.33 7.52 7.63
C GLU A 400 2.52 8.44 7.92
N LEU A 401 3.73 8.03 7.52
CA LEU A 401 4.97 8.82 7.69
C LEU A 401 5.11 9.95 6.67
N LYS A 402 4.50 9.88 5.47
CA LYS A 402 4.62 10.91 4.42
C LYS A 402 3.65 12.10 4.52
N ILE A 403 2.94 12.22 5.63
CA ILE A 403 2.45 13.54 6.11
C ILE A 403 3.64 14.44 6.56
N LYS A 404 4.90 13.96 6.45
CA LYS A 404 6.15 14.70 6.72
C LYS A 404 6.64 15.68 5.64
N PHE A 405 5.95 15.93 4.52
CA PHE A 405 6.41 16.95 3.54
C PHE A 405 5.30 17.76 2.90
#